data_AF-U1HJ21-F1
#
_entry.id   AF-U1HJ21-F1
#
_cell.length_a   1.000
_cell.length_b   1.000
_cell.length_c   1.000
_cell.angle_alpha   90.00
_cell.angle_beta   90.00
_cell.angle_gamma   90.00
#
_symmetry.space_group_name_H-M   'P 1'
#
loop_
_entity.id
_entity.type
_entity.pdbx_description
1 polymer ?
#
loop_
_entity_poly.entity_id
_entity_poly.type
_entity_poly.pdbx_seq_one_letter_code
_entity_poly.pdbx_strand_id
1 'polypeptide(L)'
;MSLQPSVGTSRILEEVVAPEWDENLILIEDNDGPHGTKGAADNKVKQAKTKLNIKWQAQPSNSPDLNPIETIWRIIKQRLKNRGVIFQTEALKAAIQEEWDKITIEEINNAISTMPDRTVGINAETVTNITSTEFPGHYPGEDHSWSLSKYKKNLKIKFHKNLPYDASFSIIGIDASLANAIRRILIAEVPTLAIEQVFVTNNTSVLADEVLAHRLGLIPLRGSVSGLDATDVFLKPDEENGIVGSQPADYNTIIMHLHVECTYNESADPNEKDPKKRFHNSDVYARDLVFAPVGRQVERFKDDPIVPMNPDILIAKLRPGQIIDMELHCIKGLGMDHAKFSPVATATYRLLPKINILKPILGLEAGKFQKCFPEGVIGIERVTAKEAGTEGSGYEGHEGKEKAVVRNSFADTVSRECLRHDEFKGKVKLGRVQDHFIFSVESTGQYPSTNLVLKSLKVLNLKARHLKRALDMLEGG
;
A
#
# COMPACT_ATOMS: atom_id res chain seq x y z
N MET A 1 58.63 6.77 6.65
CA MET A 1 58.21 5.72 5.71
C MET A 1 56.82 6.10 5.23
N SER A 2 56.70 6.47 3.96
CA SER A 2 55.50 7.05 3.34
C SER A 2 54.31 6.10 3.41
N LEU A 3 53.21 6.56 4.01
CA LEU A 3 51.89 5.94 3.89
C LEU A 3 51.53 5.87 2.40
N GLN A 4 51.30 4.66 1.88
CA GLN A 4 50.76 4.49 0.54
C GLN A 4 49.36 5.14 0.46
N PRO A 5 49.03 5.84 -0.64
CA PRO A 5 47.75 6.51 -0.79
C PRO A 5 46.63 5.49 -0.93
N SER A 6 45.47 5.79 -0.34
CA SER A 6 44.19 5.11 -0.56
C SER A 6 44.05 4.70 -2.03
N VAL A 7 43.86 3.41 -2.30
CA VAL A 7 43.60 2.87 -3.64
C VAL A 7 42.33 3.54 -4.16
N GLY A 8 42.49 4.55 -5.02
CA GLY A 8 41.36 5.25 -5.62
C GLY A 8 40.64 4.33 -6.59
N THR A 9 39.31 4.43 -6.66
CA THR A 9 38.43 3.67 -7.56
C THR A 9 38.85 3.79 -9.05
N SER A 10 39.55 4.86 -9.43
CA SER A 10 40.14 5.04 -10.76
C SER A 10 41.26 4.05 -11.06
N ARG A 11 42.03 3.65 -10.04
CA ARG A 11 43.17 2.74 -10.17
C ARG A 11 42.72 1.29 -10.38
N ILE A 12 41.61 0.91 -9.75
CA ILE A 12 40.95 -0.40 -9.96
C ILE A 12 40.49 -0.53 -11.42
N LEU A 13 39.95 0.55 -12.02
CA LEU A 13 39.53 0.52 -13.42
C LEU A 13 40.72 0.33 -14.37
N GLU A 14 41.84 1.00 -14.10
CA GLU A 14 43.04 0.92 -14.94
C GLU A 14 43.81 -0.40 -14.77
N GLU A 15 43.94 -0.89 -13.53
CA GLU A 15 44.81 -2.04 -13.21
C GLU A 15 44.07 -3.38 -13.22
N VAL A 16 42.74 -3.40 -13.01
CA VAL A 16 41.95 -4.65 -12.85
C VAL A 16 40.88 -4.79 -13.92
N VAL A 17 40.11 -3.73 -14.19
CA VAL A 17 38.94 -3.84 -15.10
C VAL A 17 39.35 -3.72 -16.57
N ALA A 18 40.19 -2.74 -16.92
CA ALA A 18 40.60 -2.50 -18.31
C ALA A 18 41.38 -3.65 -18.97
N PRO A 19 42.28 -4.38 -18.28
CA PRO A 19 43.02 -5.48 -18.89
C PRO A 19 42.14 -6.64 -19.37
N GLU A 20 40.98 -6.84 -18.74
CA GLU A 20 40.03 -7.91 -19.05
C GLU A 20 38.73 -7.39 -19.69
N TRP A 21 38.71 -6.11 -20.11
CA TRP A 21 37.49 -5.46 -20.59
C TRP A 21 37.16 -5.87 -22.04
N ASP A 22 36.04 -6.58 -22.21
CA ASP A 22 35.45 -6.85 -23.52
C ASP A 22 34.56 -5.66 -23.95
N GLU A 23 34.75 -5.17 -25.17
CA GLU A 23 34.02 -4.04 -25.75
C GLU A 23 32.51 -4.29 -25.89
N ASN A 24 32.08 -5.55 -25.79
CA ASN A 24 30.67 -5.98 -25.78
C ASN A 24 30.03 -5.91 -24.39
N LEU A 25 30.81 -5.74 -23.32
CA LEU A 25 30.29 -5.63 -21.96
C LEU A 25 29.89 -4.19 -21.64
N ILE A 26 28.84 -4.06 -20.83
CA ILE A 26 28.38 -2.78 -20.27
C ILE A 26 28.50 -2.84 -18.75
N LEU A 27 29.30 -1.94 -18.19
CA LEU A 27 29.45 -1.78 -16.74
C LEU A 27 28.16 -1.19 -16.16
N ILE A 28 27.45 -1.94 -15.35
CA ILE A 28 26.24 -1.46 -14.67
C ILE A 28 26.61 -0.91 -13.29
N GLU A 29 26.28 0.35 -13.04
CA GLU A 29 26.56 1.03 -11.77
C GLU A 29 25.33 1.07 -10.87
N ASP A 30 25.55 0.84 -9.57
CA ASP A 30 24.54 0.91 -8.49
C ASP A 30 24.23 2.35 -8.03
N ASN A 31 24.76 3.35 -8.76
CA ASN A 31 24.56 4.78 -8.51
C ASN A 31 25.11 5.27 -7.15
N ASP A 32 26.04 4.53 -6.53
CA ASP A 32 26.72 4.94 -5.30
C ASP A 32 27.62 6.18 -5.55
N GLY A 33 27.78 7.01 -4.52
CA GLY A 33 28.51 8.28 -4.52
C GLY A 33 29.91 8.26 -5.17
N PRO A 34 30.73 7.21 -4.96
CA PRO A 34 32.05 7.07 -5.57
C PRO A 34 32.04 6.83 -7.09
N HIS A 35 30.90 6.42 -7.67
CA HIS A 35 30.81 5.98 -9.07
C HIS A 35 30.38 7.07 -10.05
N GLY A 36 29.66 8.13 -9.64
CA GLY A 36 29.15 9.06 -10.66
C GLY A 36 28.37 10.32 -10.28
N THR A 37 28.01 10.59 -9.02
CA THR A 37 26.95 11.58 -8.73
C THR A 37 27.39 13.04 -8.54
N LYS A 38 28.70 13.36 -8.47
CA LYS A 38 29.19 14.76 -8.50
C LYS A 38 29.66 15.15 -9.92
N GLY A 39 29.43 16.41 -10.28
CA GLY A 39 29.49 16.96 -11.65
C GLY A 39 30.71 16.56 -12.49
N ALA A 40 30.53 16.64 -13.82
CA ALA A 40 31.41 16.07 -14.83
C ALA A 40 32.90 16.50 -14.76
N ALA A 41 33.21 17.63 -14.11
CA ALA A 41 34.56 18.19 -14.09
C ALA A 41 35.53 17.51 -13.10
N ASP A 42 35.05 16.97 -11.97
CA ASP A 42 35.92 16.52 -10.87
C ASP A 42 35.87 15.00 -10.58
N ASN A 43 35.08 14.23 -11.34
CA ASN A 43 34.95 12.79 -11.09
C ASN A 43 36.03 11.97 -11.83
N LYS A 44 37.11 11.63 -11.11
CA LYS A 44 38.23 10.82 -11.59
C LYS A 44 37.82 9.45 -12.15
N VAL A 45 36.75 8.85 -11.63
CA VAL A 45 36.25 7.52 -12.04
C VAL A 45 35.56 7.60 -13.40
N LYS A 46 34.73 8.62 -13.61
CA LYS A 46 34.06 8.88 -14.90
C LYS A 46 35.08 9.23 -15.99
N GLN A 47 36.10 10.03 -15.64
CA GLN A 47 37.20 10.35 -16.55
C GLN A 47 38.02 9.12 -16.93
N ALA A 48 38.34 8.24 -15.96
CA ALA A 48 39.04 6.99 -16.21
C ALA A 48 38.24 6.07 -17.15
N LYS A 49 36.93 5.88 -16.92
CA LYS A 49 36.07 5.06 -17.81
C LYS A 49 36.04 5.60 -19.24
N THR A 50 35.94 6.92 -19.39
CA THR A 50 35.95 7.58 -20.70
C THR A 50 37.30 7.38 -21.40
N LYS A 51 38.41 7.49 -20.67
CA LYS A 51 39.77 7.28 -21.19
C LYS A 51 40.03 5.82 -21.59
N LEU A 52 39.45 4.87 -20.85
CA LEU A 52 39.61 3.43 -21.04
C LEU A 52 38.57 2.82 -21.99
N ASN A 53 37.71 3.63 -22.63
CA ASN A 53 36.64 3.19 -23.51
C ASN A 53 35.67 2.15 -22.90
N ILE A 54 35.54 2.15 -21.57
CA ILE A 54 34.61 1.27 -20.85
C ILE A 54 33.20 1.81 -21.10
N LYS A 55 32.26 0.98 -21.57
CA LYS A 55 30.83 1.38 -21.67
C LYS A 55 30.18 1.21 -20.30
N TRP A 56 29.44 2.21 -19.82
CA TRP A 56 28.71 2.09 -18.54
C TRP A 56 27.28 2.63 -18.60
N GLN A 57 26.43 2.13 -17.71
CA GLN A 57 25.03 2.53 -17.53
C GLN A 57 24.67 2.59 -16.05
N ALA A 58 23.94 3.63 -15.64
CA ALA A 58 23.40 3.73 -14.29
C ALA A 58 22.12 2.89 -14.15
N GLN A 59 22.00 2.11 -13.08
CA GLN A 59 20.73 1.52 -12.69
C GLN A 59 19.70 2.62 -12.38
N PRO A 60 18.43 2.46 -12.80
CA PRO A 60 17.37 3.35 -12.34
C PRO A 60 17.27 3.23 -10.81
N SER A 61 17.34 4.37 -10.12
CA SER A 61 17.39 4.47 -8.65
C SER A 61 16.18 3.86 -7.91
N ASN A 62 15.18 3.37 -8.66
CA ASN A 62 13.93 2.77 -8.19
C ASN A 62 13.71 1.33 -8.71
N SER A 63 14.76 0.64 -9.18
CA SER A 63 14.66 -0.78 -9.52
C SER A 63 14.49 -1.61 -8.24
N PRO A 64 13.50 -2.52 -8.11
CA PRO A 64 13.53 -3.55 -7.07
C PRO A 64 14.84 -4.36 -7.22
N ASP A 65 15.33 -5.02 -6.16
CA ASP A 65 16.63 -5.74 -6.14
C ASP A 65 16.72 -6.81 -7.25
N LEU A 66 17.08 -6.36 -8.45
CA LEU A 66 17.22 -7.11 -9.71
C LEU A 66 18.68 -7.12 -10.15
N ASN A 67 19.61 -6.91 -9.22
CA ASN A 67 21.04 -7.05 -9.45
C ASN A 67 21.54 -8.31 -8.71
N PRO A 68 22.19 -9.27 -9.39
CA PRO A 68 22.71 -10.43 -8.68
C PRO A 68 23.81 -10.02 -7.70
N ILE A 69 24.45 -8.85 -7.89
CA ILE A 69 25.61 -8.44 -7.11
C ILE A 69 25.35 -8.34 -5.61
N GLU A 70 24.16 -7.93 -5.16
CA GLU A 70 23.82 -7.92 -3.73
C GLU A 70 23.67 -9.35 -3.18
N THR A 71 23.20 -10.27 -4.03
CA THR A 71 23.13 -11.70 -3.70
C THR A 71 24.55 -12.31 -3.66
N ILE A 72 25.43 -11.93 -4.59
CA ILE A 72 26.85 -12.33 -4.59
C ILE A 72 27.60 -11.76 -3.38
N TRP A 73 27.41 -10.47 -3.07
CA TRP A 73 27.97 -9.85 -1.88
C TRP A 73 27.47 -10.52 -0.60
N ARG A 74 26.22 -10.96 -0.57
CA ARG A 74 25.69 -11.75 0.55
C ARG A 74 26.38 -13.10 0.67
N ILE A 75 26.60 -13.84 -0.42
CA ILE A 75 27.36 -15.10 -0.41
C ILE A 75 28.75 -14.87 0.18
N ILE A 76 29.45 -13.83 -0.29
CA ILE A 76 30.79 -13.48 0.21
C ILE A 76 30.76 -13.13 1.71
N LYS A 77 29.81 -12.30 2.14
CA LYS A 77 29.63 -11.96 3.56
C LYS A 77 29.34 -13.19 4.42
N GLN A 78 28.55 -14.15 3.92
CA GLN A 78 28.23 -15.40 4.60
C GLN A 78 29.49 -16.27 4.77
N ARG A 79 30.26 -16.44 3.69
CA ARG A 79 31.50 -17.23 3.71
C ARG A 79 32.55 -16.58 4.62
N LEU A 80 32.69 -15.26 4.59
CA LEU A 80 33.55 -14.51 5.52
C LEU A 80 33.11 -14.67 6.97
N LYS A 81 31.80 -14.65 7.25
CA LYS A 81 31.28 -14.90 8.60
C LYS A 81 31.62 -16.31 9.10
N ASN A 82 31.61 -17.30 8.21
CA ASN A 82 32.01 -18.67 8.52
C ASN A 82 33.53 -18.82 8.77
N ARG A 83 34.36 -17.88 8.29
CA ARG A 83 35.80 -17.81 8.60
C ARG A 83 36.11 -17.19 9.98
N GLY A 84 35.13 -16.60 10.66
CA GLY A 84 35.31 -15.93 11.95
C GLY A 84 35.63 -14.43 11.85
N VAL A 85 35.97 -13.80 12.98
CA VAL A 85 36.19 -12.34 13.06
C VAL A 85 37.61 -11.97 12.60
N ILE A 86 37.72 -11.14 11.56
CA ILE A 86 38.98 -10.62 11.02
C ILE A 86 39.10 -9.14 11.41
N PHE A 87 40.10 -8.80 12.24
CA PHE A 87 40.24 -7.46 12.82
C PHE A 87 41.14 -6.51 12.01
N GLN A 88 41.97 -7.04 11.10
CA GLN A 88 42.92 -6.24 10.32
C GLN A 88 42.43 -5.97 8.90
N THR A 89 42.54 -4.72 8.45
CA THR A 89 42.04 -4.26 7.14
C THR A 89 42.67 -4.99 5.96
N GLU A 90 43.98 -5.22 5.98
CA GLU A 90 44.66 -5.92 4.87
C GLU A 90 44.32 -7.41 4.84
N ALA A 91 44.21 -8.05 6.01
CA ALA A 91 43.75 -9.43 6.12
C ALA A 91 42.29 -9.58 5.67
N LEU A 92 41.44 -8.59 5.97
CA LEU A 92 40.05 -8.57 5.53
C LEU A 92 39.94 -8.40 4.01
N LYS A 93 40.74 -7.50 3.41
CA LYS A 93 40.79 -7.35 1.95
C LYS A 93 41.24 -8.63 1.26
N ALA A 94 42.31 -9.25 1.75
CA ALA A 94 42.79 -10.51 1.21
C ALA A 94 41.74 -11.62 1.31
N ALA A 95 41.03 -11.71 2.45
CA ALA A 95 39.97 -12.68 2.63
C ALA A 95 38.74 -12.43 1.73
N ILE A 96 38.36 -11.15 1.52
CA ILE A 96 37.29 -10.79 0.58
C ILE A 96 37.68 -11.18 -0.84
N GLN A 97 38.91 -10.89 -1.26
CA GLN A 97 39.40 -11.24 -2.59
C GLN A 97 39.41 -12.76 -2.80
N GLU A 98 39.93 -13.52 -1.82
CA GLU A 98 39.95 -14.98 -1.89
C GLU A 98 38.55 -15.60 -1.95
N GLU A 99 37.56 -15.00 -1.29
CA GLU A 99 36.17 -15.45 -1.38
C GLU A 99 35.48 -15.03 -2.67
N TRP A 100 35.82 -13.86 -3.21
CA TRP A 100 35.38 -13.38 -4.52
C TRP A 100 35.88 -14.30 -5.64
N ASP A 101 37.17 -14.68 -5.60
CA ASP A 101 37.79 -15.56 -6.59
C ASP A 101 37.20 -16.99 -6.57
N LYS A 102 36.54 -17.38 -5.46
CA LYS A 102 35.83 -18.66 -5.31
C LYS A 102 34.38 -18.61 -5.77
N ILE A 103 33.85 -17.46 -6.18
CA ILE A 103 32.49 -17.37 -6.73
C ILE A 103 32.50 -18.01 -8.12
N THR A 104 31.74 -19.07 -8.31
CA THR A 104 31.65 -19.73 -9.62
C THR A 104 30.60 -19.05 -10.49
N ILE A 105 30.75 -19.20 -11.82
CA ILE A 105 29.73 -18.73 -12.78
C ILE A 105 28.37 -19.39 -12.53
N GLU A 106 28.36 -20.62 -12.00
CA GLU A 106 27.14 -21.34 -11.63
C GLU A 106 26.43 -20.69 -10.44
N GLU A 107 27.15 -20.20 -9.43
CA GLU A 107 26.57 -19.45 -8.32
C GLU A 107 25.99 -18.10 -8.77
N ILE A 108 26.65 -17.44 -9.73
CA ILE A 108 26.15 -16.23 -10.37
C ILE A 108 24.88 -16.54 -11.16
N ASN A 109 24.89 -17.60 -11.96
CA ASN A 109 23.71 -18.03 -12.73
C ASN A 109 22.56 -18.44 -11.81
N ASN A 110 22.83 -19.06 -10.66
CA ASN A 110 21.82 -19.39 -9.66
C ASN A 110 21.22 -18.12 -9.05
N ALA A 111 22.04 -17.13 -8.68
CA ALA A 111 21.56 -15.84 -8.18
C ALA A 111 20.73 -15.05 -9.22
N ILE A 112 21.06 -15.19 -10.51
CA ILE A 112 20.27 -14.64 -11.62
C ILE A 112 18.98 -15.44 -11.80
N SER A 113 19.02 -16.76 -11.63
CA SER A 113 17.88 -17.65 -11.82
C SER A 113 16.77 -17.46 -10.78
N THR A 114 17.07 -16.91 -9.59
CA THR A 114 16.07 -16.60 -8.56
C THR A 114 15.36 -15.26 -8.78
N MET A 115 15.83 -14.42 -9.73
CA MET A 115 15.22 -13.11 -10.01
C MET A 115 13.78 -13.15 -10.55
N PRO A 116 13.40 -14.09 -11.43
CA PRO A 116 12.02 -14.24 -11.88
C PRO A 116 11.05 -14.62 -10.74
N ASP A 117 11.55 -15.31 -9.70
CA ASP A 117 10.75 -15.83 -8.58
C ASP A 117 10.42 -14.76 -7.54
N ARG A 118 11.11 -13.61 -7.59
CA ARG A 118 10.78 -12.39 -6.82
C ARG A 118 9.57 -11.63 -7.40
N THR A 119 8.97 -12.15 -8.48
CA THR A 119 7.80 -11.55 -9.11
C THR A 119 6.70 -12.58 -9.33
N VAL A 120 5.46 -12.17 -9.05
CA VAL A 120 4.27 -12.95 -9.42
C VAL A 120 4.16 -12.91 -10.94
N GLY A 121 4.16 -14.06 -11.59
CA GLY A 121 4.02 -14.16 -13.04
C GLY A 121 2.56 -14.06 -13.47
N ILE A 122 2.27 -13.22 -14.47
CA ILE A 122 0.94 -13.10 -15.05
C ILE A 122 0.98 -13.63 -16.48
N ASN A 123 0.40 -14.82 -16.69
CA ASN A 123 0.25 -15.45 -18.00
C ASN A 123 -1.16 -15.16 -18.55
N ALA A 124 -1.42 -15.61 -19.79
CA ALA A 124 -2.74 -15.45 -20.42
C ALA A 124 -3.83 -16.12 -19.56
N GLU A 125 -3.64 -17.40 -19.26
CA GLU A 125 -4.63 -18.23 -18.55
C GLU A 125 -4.34 -18.42 -17.06
N THR A 126 -3.08 -18.26 -16.63
CA THR A 126 -2.65 -18.62 -15.27
C THR A 126 -1.86 -17.52 -14.57
N VAL A 127 -1.77 -17.61 -13.25
CA VAL A 127 -0.88 -16.80 -12.42
C VAL A 127 0.10 -17.74 -11.74
N THR A 128 1.40 -17.42 -11.78
CA THR A 128 2.47 -18.24 -11.20
C THR A 128 3.23 -17.48 -10.13
N ASN A 129 4.02 -18.19 -9.31
CA ASN A 129 4.86 -17.59 -8.26
C ASN A 129 4.03 -16.76 -7.25
N ILE A 130 2.96 -17.36 -6.70
CA ILE A 130 2.01 -16.69 -5.82
C ILE A 130 2.49 -16.71 -4.36
N THR A 131 3.13 -17.79 -3.95
CA THR A 131 3.58 -18.01 -2.58
C THR A 131 4.86 -17.23 -2.29
N SER A 132 4.94 -16.67 -1.08
CA SER A 132 6.20 -16.13 -0.56
C SER A 132 7.17 -17.29 -0.33
N THR A 133 8.38 -17.18 -0.89
CA THR A 133 9.43 -18.20 -0.82
C THR A 133 10.65 -17.73 -0.02
N GLU A 134 10.60 -16.53 0.54
CA GLU A 134 11.71 -15.91 1.28
C GLU A 134 11.82 -16.44 2.72
N PHE A 135 11.88 -17.77 2.88
CA PHE A 135 12.02 -18.44 4.17
C PHE A 135 13.36 -19.17 4.26
N PRO A 136 13.94 -19.31 5.47
CA PRO A 136 15.20 -20.03 5.67
C PRO A 136 15.12 -21.46 5.13
N GLY A 137 16.13 -21.87 4.36
CA GLY A 137 16.23 -23.23 3.81
C GLY A 137 15.44 -23.48 2.53
N HIS A 138 14.73 -22.49 1.99
CA HIS A 138 14.01 -22.64 0.72
C HIS A 138 14.95 -22.56 -0.50
N TYR A 139 15.94 -21.66 -0.45
CA TYR A 139 16.93 -21.47 -1.51
C TYR A 139 18.33 -21.90 -1.04
N PRO A 140 19.03 -22.79 -1.78
CA PRO A 140 20.41 -23.14 -1.48
C PRO A 140 21.32 -21.91 -1.55
N GLY A 141 22.17 -21.70 -0.53
CA GLY A 141 23.12 -20.58 -0.49
C GLY A 141 22.52 -19.22 -0.12
N GLU A 142 21.20 -19.12 0.12
CA GLU A 142 20.56 -17.88 0.57
C GLU A 142 20.16 -17.94 2.05
N ASP A 143 20.50 -16.88 2.80
CA ASP A 143 20.03 -16.68 4.16
C ASP A 143 18.83 -15.72 4.18
N HIS A 144 17.65 -16.28 4.46
CA HIS A 144 16.40 -15.56 4.70
C HIS A 144 15.98 -15.59 6.18
N SER A 145 16.92 -15.82 7.10
CA SER A 145 16.64 -15.72 8.53
C SER A 145 16.12 -14.32 8.90
N TRP A 146 15.21 -14.30 9.87
CA TRP A 146 14.60 -13.06 10.32
C TRP A 146 15.66 -12.14 10.92
N SER A 147 15.71 -10.89 10.42
CA SER A 147 16.60 -9.86 10.93
C SER A 147 15.88 -8.51 10.97
N LEU A 148 15.75 -7.96 12.18
CA LEU A 148 15.10 -6.68 12.40
C LEU A 148 15.85 -5.52 11.72
N SER A 149 17.19 -5.58 11.67
CA SER A 149 17.99 -4.54 11.01
C SER A 149 17.79 -4.56 9.49
N LYS A 150 17.75 -5.76 8.88
CA LYS A 150 17.43 -5.95 7.45
C LYS A 150 16.01 -5.44 7.14
N TYR A 151 15.03 -5.83 7.96
CA TYR A 151 13.64 -5.39 7.81
C TYR A 151 13.51 -3.86 7.88
N LYS A 152 14.13 -3.21 8.87
CA LYS A 152 14.10 -1.73 9.00
C LYS A 152 14.75 -1.01 7.82
N LYS A 153 15.83 -1.56 7.25
CA LYS A 153 16.51 -0.96 6.09
C LYS A 153 15.66 -1.05 4.82
N ASN A 154 14.92 -2.14 4.66
CA ASN A 154 14.15 -2.43 3.45
C ASN A 154 12.75 -1.80 3.47
N LEU A 155 12.15 -1.65 4.66
CA LEU A 155 10.82 -1.07 4.81
C LEU A 155 10.80 0.39 4.34
N LYS A 156 10.02 0.66 3.29
CA LYS A 156 9.79 2.02 2.78
C LYS A 156 8.31 2.29 2.63
N ILE A 157 7.87 3.48 3.03
CA ILE A 157 6.48 3.94 2.88
C ILE A 157 6.49 5.18 1.98
N LYS A 158 5.67 5.17 0.93
CA LYS A 158 5.55 6.29 -0.02
C LYS A 158 4.08 6.64 -0.22
N PHE A 159 3.69 7.87 0.12
CA PHE A 159 2.35 8.37 -0.17
C PHE A 159 2.25 8.83 -1.63
N HIS A 160 1.17 8.44 -2.30
CA HIS A 160 0.79 8.90 -3.64
C HIS A 160 -0.38 9.87 -3.59
N LYS A 161 -1.32 9.61 -2.68
CA LYS A 161 -2.48 10.46 -2.36
C LYS A 161 -2.66 10.47 -0.84
N ASN A 162 -2.87 11.64 -0.26
CA ASN A 162 -3.07 11.80 1.19
C ASN A 162 -4.14 12.85 1.46
N LEU A 163 -5.37 12.58 1.01
CA LEU A 163 -6.53 13.37 1.40
C LEU A 163 -7.05 12.87 2.77
N PRO A 164 -7.82 13.70 3.51
CA PRO A 164 -8.28 13.34 4.85
C PRO A 164 -8.99 11.99 4.91
N TYR A 165 -9.90 11.70 3.97
CA TYR A 165 -10.71 10.48 3.96
C TYR A 165 -10.40 9.55 2.79
N ASP A 166 -9.33 9.83 2.03
CA ASP A 166 -8.90 9.01 0.90
C ASP A 166 -7.37 9.07 0.81
N ALA A 167 -6.73 7.98 1.22
CA ALA A 167 -5.29 7.82 1.19
C ALA A 167 -4.89 6.66 0.27
N SER A 168 -3.89 6.91 -0.57
CA SER A 168 -3.20 5.88 -1.33
C SER A 168 -1.70 5.98 -1.10
N PHE A 169 -1.10 4.87 -0.68
CA PHE A 169 0.32 4.81 -0.35
C PHE A 169 0.89 3.42 -0.64
N SER A 170 2.18 3.35 -0.92
CA SER A 170 2.90 2.11 -1.04
C SER A 170 3.61 1.74 0.25
N ILE A 171 3.51 0.47 0.63
CA ILE A 171 4.40 -0.17 1.61
C ILE A 171 5.29 -1.15 0.84
N ILE A 172 6.60 -0.96 0.92
CA ILE A 172 7.61 -1.75 0.23
C ILE A 172 8.44 -2.50 1.27
N GLY A 173 8.76 -3.77 1.00
CA GLY A 173 9.56 -4.62 1.88
C GLY A 173 8.78 -5.30 3.01
N ILE A 174 7.47 -5.51 2.81
CA ILE A 174 6.62 -6.32 3.72
C ILE A 174 6.13 -7.57 3.01
N ASP A 175 5.76 -8.58 3.80
CA ASP A 175 5.11 -9.79 3.28
C ASP A 175 3.59 -9.62 3.16
N ALA A 176 2.97 -10.43 2.29
CA ALA A 176 1.54 -10.44 2.06
C ALA A 176 0.72 -10.74 3.32
N SER A 177 1.25 -11.55 4.26
CA SER A 177 0.60 -11.84 5.54
C SER A 177 0.38 -10.58 6.37
N LEU A 178 1.40 -9.73 6.51
CA LEU A 178 1.32 -8.48 7.26
C LEU A 178 0.44 -7.45 6.54
N ALA A 179 0.58 -7.34 5.21
CA ALA A 179 -0.27 -6.47 4.40
C ALA A 179 -1.76 -6.84 4.55
N ASN A 180 -2.07 -8.14 4.47
CA ASN A 180 -3.43 -8.63 4.63
C ASN A 180 -3.94 -8.49 6.07
N ALA A 181 -3.08 -8.66 7.08
CA ALA A 181 -3.46 -8.39 8.47
C ALA A 181 -3.89 -6.93 8.66
N ILE A 182 -3.10 -5.97 8.17
CA ILE A 182 -3.45 -4.53 8.21
C ILE A 182 -4.80 -4.29 7.54
N ARG A 183 -5.01 -4.85 6.33
CA ARG A 183 -6.27 -4.72 5.59
C ARG A 183 -7.46 -5.28 6.37
N ARG A 184 -7.33 -6.48 6.94
CA ARG A 184 -8.41 -7.13 7.71
C ARG A 184 -8.75 -6.35 8.97
N ILE A 185 -7.73 -5.88 9.70
CA ILE A 185 -7.93 -5.08 10.91
C ILE A 185 -8.62 -3.77 10.59
N LEU A 186 -8.23 -3.08 9.51
CA LEU A 186 -8.89 -1.86 9.05
C LEU A 186 -10.40 -2.06 8.82
N ILE A 187 -10.80 -3.18 8.23
CA ILE A 187 -12.20 -3.46 7.89
C ILE A 187 -13.00 -3.89 9.12
N ALA A 188 -12.43 -4.74 9.97
CA ALA A 188 -13.21 -5.50 10.96
C ALA A 188 -12.88 -5.18 12.43
N GLU A 189 -11.69 -4.69 12.74
CA GLU A 189 -11.21 -4.64 14.13
C GLU A 189 -10.86 -3.24 14.63
N VAL A 190 -10.93 -2.21 13.78
CA VAL A 190 -10.85 -0.82 14.24
C VAL A 190 -12.22 -0.37 14.72
N PRO A 191 -12.37 -0.01 16.02
CA PRO A 191 -13.67 0.31 16.57
C PRO A 191 -14.17 1.68 16.12
N THR A 192 -15.47 1.79 15.86
CA THR A 192 -16.15 3.02 15.48
C THR A 192 -17.48 3.19 16.22
N LEU A 193 -17.97 4.43 16.24
CA LEU A 193 -19.27 4.79 16.79
C LEU A 193 -20.36 4.65 15.70
N ALA A 194 -21.44 3.92 16.01
CA ALA A 194 -22.64 3.85 15.17
C ALA A 194 -23.91 3.71 16.03
N ILE A 195 -25.07 3.99 15.44
CA ILE A 195 -26.38 3.83 16.10
C ILE A 195 -26.68 2.33 16.27
N GLU A 196 -27.01 1.93 17.49
CA GLU A 196 -27.31 0.53 17.84
C GLU A 196 -28.75 0.36 18.29
N GLN A 197 -29.20 1.14 19.27
CA GLN A 197 -30.55 1.05 19.81
C GLN A 197 -31.35 2.27 19.35
N VAL A 198 -32.58 2.02 18.93
CA VAL A 198 -33.53 3.06 18.50
C VAL A 198 -34.79 2.90 19.32
N PHE A 199 -35.08 3.90 20.15
CA PHE A 199 -36.28 3.99 20.96
C PHE A 199 -37.31 4.80 20.19
N VAL A 200 -38.35 4.14 19.72
CA VAL A 200 -39.43 4.76 18.94
C VAL A 200 -40.50 5.26 19.90
N THR A 201 -40.69 6.58 19.96
CA THR A 201 -41.79 7.20 20.71
C THR A 201 -43.03 7.28 19.83
N ASN A 202 -42.87 7.76 18.59
CA ASN A 202 -43.96 7.84 17.62
C ASN A 202 -43.44 7.75 16.19
N ASN A 203 -43.91 6.78 15.40
CA ASN A 203 -43.67 6.70 13.96
C ASN A 203 -45.00 6.49 13.24
N THR A 204 -45.45 7.53 12.54
CA THR A 204 -46.64 7.49 11.66
C THR A 204 -46.26 7.58 10.18
N SER A 205 -44.98 7.43 9.86
CA SER A 205 -44.47 7.37 8.50
C SER A 205 -44.90 6.08 7.80
N VAL A 206 -44.64 5.99 6.50
CA VAL A 206 -44.92 4.78 5.70
C VAL A 206 -43.86 3.69 5.94
N LEU A 207 -42.69 4.05 6.46
CA LEU A 207 -41.61 3.10 6.71
C LEU A 207 -41.84 2.39 8.05
N ALA A 208 -41.77 1.06 8.03
CA ALA A 208 -41.81 0.24 9.22
C ALA A 208 -40.59 0.53 10.13
N ASP A 209 -40.78 0.38 11.44
CA ASP A 209 -39.81 0.77 12.46
C ASP A 209 -38.46 0.06 12.29
N GLU A 210 -38.48 -1.24 12.00
CA GLU A 210 -37.27 -2.05 11.82
C GLU A 210 -36.45 -1.61 10.59
N VAL A 211 -37.13 -1.22 9.51
CA VAL A 211 -36.47 -0.73 8.29
C VAL A 211 -35.86 0.65 8.56
N LEU A 212 -36.58 1.51 9.28
CA LEU A 212 -36.10 2.84 9.64
C LEU A 212 -34.90 2.75 10.58
N ALA A 213 -34.98 1.92 11.62
CA ALA A 213 -33.88 1.66 12.56
C ALA A 213 -32.64 1.09 11.86
N HIS A 214 -32.82 0.14 10.92
CA HIS A 214 -31.72 -0.40 10.13
C HIS A 214 -31.04 0.68 9.28
N ARG A 215 -31.81 1.57 8.63
CA ARG A 215 -31.26 2.69 7.85
C ARG A 215 -30.49 3.66 8.74
N LEU A 216 -31.04 4.01 9.91
CA LEU A 216 -30.39 4.89 10.89
C LEU A 216 -29.06 4.31 11.36
N GLY A 217 -29.01 2.99 11.64
CA GLY A 217 -27.80 2.27 12.02
C GLY A 217 -26.65 2.36 11.02
N LEU A 218 -26.96 2.53 9.73
CA LEU A 218 -25.96 2.59 8.64
C LEU A 218 -25.45 4.00 8.34
N ILE A 219 -25.96 5.04 9.01
CA ILE A 219 -25.50 6.42 8.80
C ILE A 219 -24.13 6.60 9.48
N PRO A 220 -23.05 6.88 8.74
CA PRO A 220 -21.74 7.12 9.35
C PRO A 220 -21.76 8.43 10.14
N LEU A 221 -21.28 8.39 11.38
CA LEU A 221 -21.16 9.55 12.26
C LEU A 221 -19.72 10.06 12.30
N ARG A 222 -19.56 11.37 12.45
CA ARG A 222 -18.27 12.05 12.69
C ARG A 222 -18.37 12.95 13.93
N GLY A 223 -17.21 13.32 14.46
CA GLY A 223 -17.06 14.33 15.51
C GLY A 223 -15.64 14.32 16.03
N SER A 224 -15.41 14.99 17.17
CA SER A 224 -14.08 15.13 17.76
C SER A 224 -13.33 13.79 17.87
N VAL A 225 -12.19 13.69 17.18
CA VAL A 225 -11.35 12.46 17.16
C VAL A 225 -10.86 12.10 18.55
N SER A 226 -10.46 13.10 19.35
CA SER A 226 -10.06 12.88 20.75
C SER A 226 -11.24 12.44 21.60
N GLY A 227 -12.42 13.00 21.34
CA GLY A 227 -13.65 12.61 22.01
C GLY A 227 -14.03 11.15 21.74
N LEU A 228 -14.03 10.75 20.47
CA LEU A 228 -14.31 9.37 20.03
C LEU A 228 -13.29 8.36 20.57
N ASP A 229 -12.02 8.75 20.66
CA ASP A 229 -10.96 7.92 21.23
C ASP A 229 -11.10 7.73 22.73
N ALA A 230 -11.62 8.73 23.44
CA ALA A 230 -11.89 8.69 24.87
C ALA A 230 -13.26 8.05 25.22
N THR A 231 -14.09 7.73 24.23
CA THR A 231 -15.34 6.98 24.45
C THR A 231 -15.02 5.50 24.62
N ASP A 232 -15.50 4.94 25.72
CA ASP A 232 -15.31 3.55 26.10
C ASP A 232 -16.21 2.62 25.29
N VAL A 233 -15.84 1.34 25.24
CA VAL A 233 -16.64 0.31 24.58
C VAL A 233 -17.83 -0.04 25.47
N PHE A 234 -19.02 -0.03 24.90
CA PHE A 234 -20.22 -0.55 25.57
C PHE A 234 -20.19 -2.07 25.54
N LEU A 235 -20.09 -2.72 26.70
CA LEU A 235 -20.13 -4.18 26.79
C LEU A 235 -21.58 -4.64 26.71
N LYS A 236 -21.93 -5.34 25.62
CA LYS A 236 -23.23 -6.01 25.51
C LYS A 236 -23.30 -7.15 26.54
N PRO A 237 -24.45 -7.36 27.22
CA PRO A 237 -24.63 -8.50 28.10
C PRO A 237 -24.58 -9.80 27.28
N ASP A 238 -23.95 -10.83 27.83
CA ASP A 238 -23.84 -12.15 27.22
C ASP A 238 -23.98 -13.21 28.32
N GLU A 239 -25.18 -13.77 28.45
CA GLU A 239 -25.50 -14.76 29.49
C GLU A 239 -24.75 -16.08 29.27
N GLU A 240 -24.49 -16.46 28.02
CA GLU A 240 -23.80 -17.72 27.68
C GLU A 240 -22.34 -17.69 28.16
N ASN A 241 -21.70 -16.52 28.07
CA ASN A 241 -20.33 -16.29 28.53
C ASN A 241 -20.24 -15.63 29.92
N GLY A 242 -21.35 -15.44 30.62
CA GLY A 242 -21.40 -14.85 31.97
C GLY A 242 -20.98 -13.37 32.03
N ILE A 243 -21.09 -12.63 30.94
CA ILE A 243 -20.70 -11.22 30.84
C ILE A 243 -21.86 -10.34 31.31
N VAL A 244 -21.66 -9.66 32.44
CA VAL A 244 -22.55 -8.59 32.90
C VAL A 244 -22.37 -7.38 31.99
N GLY A 245 -23.41 -7.04 31.22
CA GLY A 245 -23.40 -5.90 30.31
C GLY A 245 -23.17 -4.57 31.03
N SER A 246 -22.60 -3.61 30.31
CA SER A 246 -22.48 -2.23 30.78
C SER A 246 -23.84 -1.53 30.80
N GLN A 247 -24.04 -0.61 31.74
CA GLN A 247 -25.17 0.31 31.71
C GLN A 247 -24.84 1.52 30.84
N PRO A 248 -25.81 2.11 30.13
CA PRO A 248 -25.60 3.34 29.39
C PRO A 248 -25.14 4.47 30.31
N ALA A 249 -24.03 5.13 29.94
CA ALA A 249 -23.42 6.21 30.70
C ALA A 249 -22.75 7.22 29.76
N ASP A 250 -22.41 8.40 30.30
CA ASP A 250 -21.83 9.51 29.55
C ASP A 250 -20.46 9.20 28.90
N TYR A 251 -19.76 8.17 29.37
CA TYR A 251 -18.46 7.75 28.83
C TYR A 251 -18.53 6.65 27.78
N ASN A 252 -19.65 5.92 27.64
CA ASN A 252 -19.77 4.76 26.75
C ASN A 252 -20.91 4.85 25.71
N THR A 253 -21.89 5.73 25.92
CA THR A 253 -23.10 5.83 25.09
C THR A 253 -23.36 7.28 24.68
N ILE A 254 -23.60 7.50 23.39
CA ILE A 254 -23.91 8.82 22.82
C ILE A 254 -25.38 8.84 22.40
N ILE A 255 -26.12 9.89 22.76
CA ILE A 255 -27.55 10.01 22.47
C ILE A 255 -27.76 10.99 21.32
N MET A 256 -28.61 10.61 20.37
CA MET A 256 -29.13 11.49 19.33
C MET A 256 -30.66 11.44 19.32
N HIS A 257 -31.30 12.50 18.85
CA HIS A 257 -32.75 12.56 18.63
C HIS A 257 -33.06 12.80 17.16
N LEU A 258 -34.14 12.19 16.69
CA LEU A 258 -34.77 12.50 15.41
C LEU A 258 -36.22 12.86 15.68
N HIS A 259 -36.54 14.15 15.49
CA HIS A 259 -37.90 14.66 15.65
C HIS A 259 -38.29 15.48 14.42
N VAL A 260 -39.16 14.93 13.57
CA VAL A 260 -39.61 15.60 12.35
C VAL A 260 -41.10 15.38 12.14
N GLU A 261 -41.82 16.50 12.04
CA GLU A 261 -43.22 16.55 11.64
C GLU A 261 -43.34 17.21 10.25
N CYS A 262 -44.14 16.59 9.37
CA CYS A 262 -44.44 17.13 8.06
C CYS A 262 -45.76 17.90 8.09
N THR A 263 -45.73 19.14 7.58
CA THR A 263 -46.91 20.04 7.53
C THR A 263 -47.11 20.62 6.14
N TYR A 264 -48.30 21.15 5.87
CA TYR A 264 -48.58 21.87 4.64
C TYR A 264 -47.84 23.22 4.63
N ASN A 265 -47.27 23.59 3.49
CA ASN A 265 -46.78 24.95 3.27
C ASN A 265 -47.91 25.81 2.71
N GLU A 266 -48.54 26.62 3.56
CA GLU A 266 -49.66 27.49 3.18
C GLU A 266 -49.25 28.58 2.17
N SER A 267 -47.95 28.87 2.04
CA SER A 267 -47.42 29.84 1.07
C SER A 267 -47.15 29.24 -0.31
N ALA A 268 -47.30 27.92 -0.48
CA ALA A 268 -47.08 27.27 -1.76
C ALA A 268 -48.28 27.46 -2.70
N ASP A 269 -48.00 27.51 -4.01
CA ASP A 269 -49.06 27.52 -5.02
C ASP A 269 -49.95 26.26 -4.85
N PRO A 270 -51.29 26.38 -4.84
CA PRO A 270 -52.21 25.23 -4.75
C PRO A 270 -51.95 24.13 -5.80
N ASN A 271 -51.45 24.53 -6.97
CA ASN A 271 -51.10 23.65 -8.08
C ASN A 271 -49.63 23.20 -8.07
N GLU A 272 -48.85 23.55 -7.04
CA GLU A 272 -47.47 23.09 -6.90
C GLU A 272 -47.44 21.56 -6.80
N LYS A 273 -46.61 20.96 -7.65
CA LYS A 273 -46.46 19.51 -7.77
C LYS A 273 -45.19 19.01 -7.08
N ASP A 274 -44.21 19.88 -6.86
CA ASP A 274 -42.99 19.54 -6.13
C ASP A 274 -43.32 19.39 -4.63
N PRO A 275 -43.21 18.16 -4.05
CA PRO A 275 -43.48 17.95 -2.63
C PRO A 275 -42.62 18.82 -1.72
N LYS A 276 -41.39 19.16 -2.14
CA LYS A 276 -40.45 19.97 -1.35
C LYS A 276 -40.89 21.42 -1.19
N LYS A 277 -41.68 21.93 -2.14
CA LYS A 277 -42.23 23.28 -2.10
C LYS A 277 -43.61 23.28 -1.46
N ARG A 278 -44.40 22.25 -1.72
CA ARG A 278 -45.77 22.08 -1.24
C ARG A 278 -45.85 21.78 0.27
N PHE A 279 -44.84 21.15 0.83
CA PHE A 279 -44.84 20.71 2.23
C PHE A 279 -43.56 21.14 2.93
N HIS A 280 -43.66 21.41 4.24
CA HIS A 280 -42.49 21.51 5.11
C HIS A 280 -42.06 20.10 5.55
N ASN A 281 -40.75 19.87 5.56
CA ASN A 281 -40.12 18.63 6.06
C ASN A 281 -40.65 17.33 5.40
N SER A 282 -40.97 17.37 4.10
CA SER A 282 -41.42 16.18 3.37
C SER A 282 -40.33 15.12 3.19
N ASP A 283 -39.07 15.53 3.18
CA ASP A 283 -37.90 14.66 3.06
C ASP A 283 -37.10 14.79 4.36
N VAL A 284 -36.91 13.68 5.06
CA VAL A 284 -36.14 13.58 6.31
C VAL A 284 -34.72 13.15 5.96
N TYR A 285 -33.74 13.94 6.37
CA TYR A 285 -32.34 13.77 6.05
C TYR A 285 -31.50 13.49 7.30
N ALA A 286 -30.28 12.98 7.10
CA ALA A 286 -29.35 12.73 8.20
C ALA A 286 -29.08 13.98 9.04
N ARG A 287 -28.98 15.17 8.42
CA ARG A 287 -28.82 16.44 9.15
C ARG A 287 -29.92 16.74 10.18
N ASP A 288 -31.06 16.08 10.11
CA ASP A 288 -32.15 16.25 11.08
C ASP A 288 -31.89 15.47 12.38
N LEU A 289 -30.82 14.65 12.42
CA LEU A 289 -30.32 14.00 13.64
C LEU A 289 -29.62 15.01 14.54
N VAL A 290 -30.16 15.21 15.74
CA VAL A 290 -29.64 16.17 16.72
C VAL A 290 -28.88 15.43 17.82
N PHE A 291 -27.61 15.77 18.02
CA PHE A 291 -26.82 15.26 19.13
C PHE A 291 -27.24 15.88 20.46
N ALA A 292 -27.50 15.05 21.46
CA ALA A 292 -27.84 15.44 22.82
C ALA A 292 -26.71 15.07 23.80
N PRO A 293 -25.69 15.94 23.96
CA PRO A 293 -24.57 15.67 24.86
C PRO A 293 -25.03 15.61 26.32
N VAL A 294 -24.55 14.60 27.05
CA VAL A 294 -24.78 14.44 28.50
C VAL A 294 -23.47 14.44 29.28
N GLY A 295 -23.49 14.99 30.50
CA GLY A 295 -22.36 14.96 31.42
C GLY A 295 -21.06 15.49 30.80
N ARG A 296 -20.01 14.66 30.79
CA ARG A 296 -18.68 15.01 30.27
C ARG A 296 -18.64 15.24 28.76
N GLN A 297 -19.66 14.80 28.03
CA GLN A 297 -19.72 14.90 26.56
C GLN A 297 -19.84 16.36 26.09
N VAL A 298 -20.46 17.23 26.89
CA VAL A 298 -20.66 18.65 26.56
C VAL A 298 -19.32 19.33 26.29
N GLU A 299 -18.32 19.11 27.14
CA GLU A 299 -16.98 19.69 26.94
C GLU A 299 -16.19 18.90 25.89
N ARG A 300 -16.29 17.57 25.90
CA ARG A 300 -15.54 16.67 25.00
C ARG A 300 -15.84 16.90 23.51
N PHE A 301 -17.07 17.27 23.19
CA PHE A 301 -17.57 17.46 21.82
C PHE A 301 -18.00 18.91 21.55
N LYS A 302 -17.52 19.86 22.36
CA LYS A 302 -17.89 21.28 22.26
C LYS A 302 -17.53 21.90 20.90
N ASP A 303 -16.29 21.67 20.45
CA ASP A 303 -15.77 22.29 19.23
C ASP A 303 -16.14 21.50 17.95
N ASP A 304 -16.30 20.18 18.07
CA ASP A 304 -16.69 19.29 16.96
C ASP A 304 -17.72 18.27 17.45
N PRO A 305 -19.03 18.62 17.39
CA PRO A 305 -20.11 17.78 17.89
C PRO A 305 -20.28 16.52 17.05
N ILE A 306 -20.96 15.52 17.63
CA ILE A 306 -21.34 14.33 16.88
C ILE A 306 -22.40 14.71 15.86
N VAL A 307 -22.11 14.49 14.58
CA VAL A 307 -23.03 14.74 13.47
C VAL A 307 -22.86 13.67 12.41
N PRO A 308 -23.84 13.45 11.52
CA PRO A 308 -23.64 12.58 10.36
C PRO A 308 -22.53 13.09 9.45
N MET A 309 -21.73 12.18 8.91
CA MET A 309 -20.66 12.52 7.98
C MET A 309 -21.22 13.17 6.71
N ASN A 310 -22.27 12.57 6.15
CA ASN A 310 -22.98 13.13 5.02
C ASN A 310 -24.38 13.61 5.47
N PRO A 311 -24.62 14.94 5.53
CA PRO A 311 -25.89 15.49 6.01
C PRO A 311 -27.07 15.21 5.08
N ASP A 312 -26.81 14.87 3.81
CA ASP A 312 -27.82 14.77 2.76
C ASP A 312 -28.29 13.32 2.50
N ILE A 313 -27.93 12.38 3.36
CA ILE A 313 -28.47 11.02 3.31
C ILE A 313 -29.97 11.08 3.61
N LEU A 314 -30.80 10.69 2.64
CA LEU A 314 -32.24 10.58 2.82
C LEU A 314 -32.58 9.39 3.72
N ILE A 315 -33.25 9.66 4.83
CA ILE A 315 -33.71 8.65 5.79
C ILE A 315 -35.10 8.15 5.40
N ALA A 316 -36.06 9.09 5.31
CA ALA A 316 -37.48 8.80 5.10
C ALA A 316 -38.15 9.92 4.29
N LYS A 317 -39.33 9.65 3.74
CA LYS A 317 -40.20 10.65 3.14
C LYS A 317 -41.55 10.65 3.84
N LEU A 318 -42.04 11.83 4.16
CA LEU A 318 -43.26 12.07 4.91
C LEU A 318 -44.32 12.78 4.06
N ARG A 319 -45.56 12.72 4.53
CA ARG A 319 -46.69 13.54 4.09
C ARG A 319 -47.31 14.27 5.28
N PRO A 320 -48.05 15.36 5.03
CA PRO A 320 -48.61 16.16 6.11
C PRO A 320 -49.41 15.33 7.12
N GLY A 321 -49.16 15.57 8.41
CA GLY A 321 -49.74 14.82 9.53
C GLY A 321 -48.94 13.58 9.95
N GLN A 322 -47.86 13.24 9.24
CA GLN A 322 -46.92 12.20 9.67
C GLN A 322 -45.76 12.79 10.48
N ILE A 323 -45.35 12.03 11.49
CA ILE A 323 -44.34 12.36 12.49
C ILE A 323 -43.38 11.17 12.65
N ILE A 324 -42.10 11.48 12.79
CA ILE A 324 -41.07 10.57 13.30
C ILE A 324 -40.49 11.21 14.57
N ASP A 325 -40.56 10.48 15.68
CA ASP A 325 -40.02 10.87 16.98
C ASP A 325 -39.28 9.68 17.61
N MET A 326 -37.95 9.78 17.66
CA MET A 326 -37.06 8.69 18.08
C MET A 326 -35.86 9.20 18.89
N GLU A 327 -35.46 8.42 19.88
CA GLU A 327 -34.18 8.54 20.58
C GLU A 327 -33.23 7.42 20.13
N LEU A 328 -31.98 7.77 19.82
CA LEU A 328 -31.01 6.85 19.23
C LEU A 328 -29.79 6.75 20.14
N HIS A 329 -29.44 5.54 20.57
CA HIS A 329 -28.22 5.29 21.33
C HIS A 329 -27.13 4.78 20.39
N CYS A 330 -26.03 5.54 20.35
CA CYS A 330 -24.84 5.23 19.61
C CYS A 330 -23.79 4.62 20.54
N ILE A 331 -23.23 3.49 20.13
CA ILE A 331 -22.18 2.80 20.89
C ILE A 331 -20.96 2.56 20.02
N LYS A 332 -19.83 2.32 20.67
CA LYS A 332 -18.59 1.94 20.00
C LYS A 332 -18.57 0.43 19.76
N GLY A 333 -18.49 0.02 18.51
CA GLY A 333 -18.49 -1.38 18.08
C GLY A 333 -17.40 -1.71 17.08
N LEU A 334 -17.30 -2.99 16.70
CA LEU A 334 -16.32 -3.50 15.74
C LEU A 334 -16.99 -3.91 14.43
N GLY A 335 -16.32 -3.67 13.31
CA GLY A 335 -16.80 -4.12 11.99
C GLY A 335 -16.98 -5.64 11.86
N MET A 336 -16.30 -6.41 12.71
CA MET A 336 -16.46 -7.86 12.83
C MET A 336 -17.84 -8.27 13.38
N ASP A 337 -18.43 -7.45 14.25
CA ASP A 337 -19.79 -7.68 14.80
C ASP A 337 -20.84 -7.30 13.75
N HIS A 338 -20.73 -6.10 13.20
CA HIS A 338 -21.66 -5.62 12.16
C HIS A 338 -20.97 -4.64 11.21
N ALA A 339 -21.27 -4.73 9.92
CA ALA A 339 -20.63 -3.92 8.87
C ALA A 339 -20.80 -2.40 9.07
N LYS A 340 -21.85 -1.96 9.78
CA LYS A 340 -22.07 -0.55 10.15
C LYS A 340 -20.93 0.08 10.96
N PHE A 341 -20.18 -0.76 11.69
CA PHE A 341 -19.03 -0.33 12.46
C PHE A 341 -17.72 -0.34 11.65
N SER A 342 -17.75 -0.65 10.36
CA SER A 342 -16.55 -0.57 9.54
C SER A 342 -16.16 0.91 9.31
N PRO A 343 -14.94 1.34 9.70
CA PRO A 343 -14.49 2.72 9.52
C PRO A 343 -14.12 3.06 8.08
N VAL A 344 -14.09 2.06 7.19
CA VAL A 344 -13.64 2.21 5.81
C VAL A 344 -14.79 1.90 4.88
N ALA A 345 -14.98 2.73 3.86
CA ALA A 345 -15.83 2.38 2.73
C ALA A 345 -15.18 1.21 1.98
N THR A 346 -13.88 1.32 1.75
CA THR A 346 -13.06 0.21 1.30
C THR A 346 -11.61 0.36 1.75
N ALA A 347 -10.98 -0.76 2.08
CA ALA A 347 -9.55 -0.85 2.30
C ALA A 347 -9.03 -2.02 1.48
N THR A 348 -8.23 -1.72 0.47
CA THR A 348 -7.67 -2.71 -0.44
C THR A 348 -6.19 -2.47 -0.66
N TYR A 349 -5.53 -3.48 -1.20
CA TYR A 349 -4.20 -3.32 -1.75
C TYR A 349 -4.11 -4.06 -3.08
N ARG A 350 -3.17 -3.62 -3.91
CA ARG A 350 -2.69 -4.36 -5.07
C ARG A 350 -1.18 -4.35 -5.09
N LEU A 351 -0.57 -5.39 -5.65
CA LEU A 351 0.87 -5.40 -5.88
C LEU A 351 1.21 -4.48 -7.06
N LEU A 352 2.39 -3.84 -7.02
CA LEU A 352 2.87 -3.01 -8.13
C LEU A 352 2.98 -3.86 -9.42
N PRO A 353 2.28 -3.48 -10.51
CA PRO A 353 2.46 -4.14 -11.79
C PRO A 353 3.89 -3.97 -12.32
N LYS A 354 4.40 -5.04 -12.93
CA LYS A 354 5.69 -5.06 -13.62
C LYS A 354 5.46 -5.50 -15.06
N ILE A 355 5.89 -4.67 -16.00
CA ILE A 355 5.80 -4.95 -17.42
C ILE A 355 7.23 -5.04 -17.93
N ASN A 356 7.64 -6.22 -18.40
CA ASN A 356 8.96 -6.42 -18.98
C ASN A 356 8.80 -6.63 -20.49
N ILE A 357 9.40 -5.75 -21.28
CA ILE A 357 9.52 -5.91 -22.74
C ILE A 357 10.80 -6.71 -22.97
N LEU A 358 10.66 -7.97 -23.40
CA LEU A 358 11.77 -8.91 -23.61
C LEU A 358 12.42 -8.74 -24.98
N LYS A 359 11.63 -8.31 -25.97
CA LYS A 359 12.09 -8.07 -27.34
C LYS A 359 11.57 -6.72 -27.83
N PRO A 360 12.34 -5.98 -28.63
CA PRO A 360 11.90 -4.70 -29.17
C PRO A 360 10.58 -4.78 -29.94
N ILE A 361 9.70 -3.84 -29.64
CA ILE A 361 8.40 -3.66 -30.30
C ILE A 361 8.47 -2.30 -31.00
N LEU A 362 8.42 -2.31 -32.33
CA LEU A 362 8.78 -1.17 -33.17
C LEU A 362 7.67 -0.77 -34.14
N GLY A 363 7.66 0.50 -34.54
CA GLY A 363 6.78 1.07 -35.56
C GLY A 363 5.30 0.89 -35.23
N LEU A 364 4.52 0.38 -36.20
CA LEU A 364 3.08 0.18 -36.05
C LEU A 364 2.73 -0.77 -34.90
N GLU A 365 3.57 -1.78 -34.62
CA GLU A 365 3.37 -2.70 -33.49
C GLU A 365 3.49 -1.96 -32.16
N ALA A 366 4.35 -0.94 -32.05
CA ALA A 366 4.51 -0.15 -30.83
C ALA A 366 3.24 0.66 -30.52
N GLY A 367 2.63 1.26 -31.56
CA GLY A 367 1.36 1.95 -31.45
C GLY A 367 0.20 1.03 -31.06
N LYS A 368 0.15 -0.18 -31.61
CA LYS A 368 -0.85 -1.19 -31.23
C LYS A 368 -0.63 -1.71 -29.80
N PHE A 369 0.62 -1.96 -29.42
CA PHE A 369 1.00 -2.39 -28.07
C PHE A 369 0.60 -1.35 -27.03
N GLN A 370 0.82 -0.05 -27.29
CA GLN A 370 0.39 1.03 -26.40
C GLN A 370 -1.12 0.99 -26.13
N LYS A 371 -1.95 0.73 -27.16
CA LYS A 371 -3.40 0.67 -27.04
C LYS A 371 -3.91 -0.52 -26.23
N CYS A 372 -3.09 -1.54 -25.97
CA CYS A 372 -3.44 -2.66 -25.10
C CYS A 372 -3.42 -2.28 -23.61
N PHE A 373 -2.88 -1.12 -23.24
CA PHE A 373 -2.77 -0.66 -21.85
C PHE A 373 -3.53 0.64 -21.62
N PRO A 374 -3.87 0.97 -20.36
CA PRO A 374 -4.35 2.29 -20.01
C PRO A 374 -3.41 3.41 -20.48
N GLU A 375 -3.99 4.59 -20.74
CA GLU A 375 -3.23 5.76 -21.18
C GLU A 375 -2.12 6.11 -20.17
N GLY A 376 -0.92 6.42 -20.69
CA GLY A 376 0.24 6.79 -19.90
C GLY A 376 1.08 5.62 -19.34
N VAL A 377 0.61 4.36 -19.45
CA VAL A 377 1.38 3.19 -19.02
C VAL A 377 2.57 2.94 -19.95
N ILE A 378 2.29 2.86 -21.25
CA ILE A 378 3.28 2.68 -22.32
C ILE A 378 3.47 4.00 -23.05
N GLY A 379 4.72 4.40 -23.23
CA GLY A 379 5.13 5.51 -24.08
C GLY A 379 5.68 5.03 -25.41
N ILE A 380 5.67 5.93 -26.39
CA ILE A 380 6.36 5.75 -27.66
C ILE A 380 7.54 6.72 -27.69
N GLU A 381 8.72 6.20 -27.95
CA GLU A 381 9.97 6.95 -28.06
C GLU A 381 10.70 6.57 -29.34
N ARG A 382 11.62 7.41 -29.82
CA ARG A 382 12.45 7.05 -30.97
C ARG A 382 13.70 6.30 -30.52
N VAL A 383 14.08 5.27 -31.26
CA VAL A 383 15.35 4.56 -31.06
C VAL A 383 16.49 5.55 -31.29
N THR A 384 17.40 5.63 -30.32
CA THR A 384 18.57 6.52 -30.40
C THR A 384 19.69 5.90 -31.24
N ALA A 385 20.55 6.73 -31.84
CA ALA A 385 21.73 6.27 -32.60
C ALA A 385 22.62 5.32 -31.76
N LYS A 386 22.73 5.59 -30.46
CA LYS A 386 23.50 4.76 -29.52
C LYS A 386 22.90 3.36 -29.37
N GLU A 387 21.58 3.26 -29.24
CA GLU A 387 20.89 1.97 -29.16
C GLU A 387 21.00 1.22 -30.49
N ALA A 388 20.79 1.91 -31.61
CA ALA A 388 20.87 1.29 -32.93
C ALA A 388 22.28 0.80 -33.32
N GLY A 389 23.34 1.40 -32.74
CA GLY A 389 24.73 1.01 -32.95
C GLY A 389 25.29 0.03 -31.90
N THR A 390 24.50 -0.37 -30.89
CA THR A 390 24.94 -1.33 -29.87
C THR A 390 24.48 -2.73 -30.24
N GLU A 391 25.44 -3.62 -30.51
CA GLU A 391 25.18 -5.03 -30.79
C GLU A 391 24.62 -5.75 -29.55
N GLY A 392 23.53 -6.49 -29.71
CA GLY A 392 22.79 -7.13 -28.62
C GLY A 392 21.73 -6.24 -27.95
N SER A 393 21.53 -5.01 -28.41
CA SER A 393 20.46 -4.13 -27.92
C SER A 393 19.07 -4.55 -28.37
N GLY A 394 18.98 -5.33 -29.44
CA GLY A 394 17.75 -5.69 -30.16
C GLY A 394 17.19 -4.56 -31.04
N TYR A 395 17.81 -3.37 -31.00
CA TYR A 395 17.41 -2.19 -31.77
C TYR A 395 18.35 -1.92 -32.95
N GLU A 396 19.20 -2.88 -33.31
CA GLU A 396 20.27 -2.72 -34.30
C GLU A 396 19.72 -2.27 -35.66
N GLY A 397 20.31 -1.24 -36.24
CA GLY A 397 19.88 -0.73 -37.56
C GLY A 397 18.46 -0.16 -37.60
N HIS A 398 17.88 0.18 -36.44
CA HIS A 398 16.53 0.75 -36.33
C HIS A 398 16.53 2.19 -35.79
N GLU A 399 17.60 2.94 -36.02
CA GLU A 399 17.70 4.34 -35.64
C GLU A 399 16.49 5.16 -36.11
N GLY A 400 15.93 5.98 -35.21
CA GLY A 400 14.81 6.86 -35.51
C GLY A 400 13.44 6.18 -35.59
N LYS A 401 13.37 4.84 -35.58
CA LYS A 401 12.08 4.13 -35.50
C LYS A 401 11.42 4.34 -34.14
N GLU A 402 10.10 4.34 -34.14
CA GLU A 402 9.30 4.39 -32.91
C GLU A 402 9.40 3.05 -32.18
N LYS A 403 9.66 3.08 -30.87
CA LYS A 403 9.71 1.93 -29.96
C LYS A 403 8.77 2.12 -28.78
N ALA A 404 8.21 1.02 -28.30
CA ALA A 404 7.42 1.03 -27.07
C ALA A 404 8.35 1.00 -25.84
N VAL A 405 8.07 1.87 -24.87
CA VAL A 405 8.77 1.89 -23.57
C VAL A 405 7.76 1.93 -22.43
N VAL A 406 8.08 1.29 -21.31
CA VAL A 406 7.24 1.34 -20.11
C VAL A 406 7.50 2.66 -19.39
N ARG A 407 6.50 3.55 -19.34
CA ARG A 407 6.60 4.84 -18.65
C ARG A 407 6.13 4.77 -17.21
N ASN A 408 4.95 4.19 -17.00
CA ASN A 408 4.33 4.18 -15.68
C ASN A 408 3.56 2.87 -15.44
N SER A 409 4.25 1.85 -14.94
CA SER A 409 3.60 0.58 -14.59
C SER A 409 2.62 0.72 -13.42
N PHE A 410 2.73 1.77 -12.60
CA PHE A 410 1.78 2.02 -11.52
C PHE A 410 0.35 2.27 -12.04
N ALA A 411 0.21 2.92 -13.20
CA ALA A 411 -1.11 3.22 -13.78
C ALA A 411 -1.78 1.98 -14.42
N ASP A 412 -1.06 0.87 -14.57
CA ASP A 412 -1.61 -0.33 -15.21
C ASP A 412 -2.66 -1.02 -14.31
N THR A 413 -3.75 -1.46 -14.93
CA THR A 413 -4.82 -2.25 -14.31
C THR A 413 -4.58 -3.75 -14.46
N VAL A 414 -3.58 -4.16 -15.25
CA VAL A 414 -3.24 -5.55 -15.54
C VAL A 414 -4.40 -6.26 -16.27
N SER A 415 -4.92 -5.62 -17.31
CA SER A 415 -6.01 -6.15 -18.17
C SER A 415 -5.65 -7.43 -18.92
N ARG A 416 -4.33 -7.66 -19.13
CA ARG A 416 -3.76 -8.75 -19.94
C ARG A 416 -4.09 -8.68 -21.44
N GLU A 417 -4.62 -7.57 -21.94
CA GLU A 417 -5.03 -7.46 -23.34
C GLU A 417 -3.87 -7.72 -24.32
N CYS A 418 -2.64 -7.29 -23.96
CA CYS A 418 -1.47 -7.54 -24.79
C CYS A 418 -1.15 -9.03 -24.98
N LEU A 419 -1.61 -9.92 -24.09
CA LEU A 419 -1.38 -11.37 -24.20
C LEU A 419 -2.35 -12.05 -25.18
N ARG A 420 -3.41 -11.36 -25.62
CA ARG A 420 -4.37 -11.88 -26.60
C ARG A 420 -3.88 -11.76 -28.04
N HIS A 421 -2.93 -10.86 -28.30
CA HIS A 421 -2.40 -10.66 -29.64
C HIS A 421 -1.17 -11.54 -29.89
N ASP A 422 -1.21 -12.33 -30.97
CA ASP A 422 -0.14 -13.26 -31.32
C ASP A 422 1.20 -12.56 -31.58
N GLU A 423 1.17 -11.33 -32.11
CA GLU A 423 2.35 -10.52 -32.42
C GLU A 423 3.19 -10.12 -31.19
N PHE A 424 2.61 -10.17 -29.98
CA PHE A 424 3.29 -9.85 -28.72
C PHE A 424 3.70 -11.10 -27.93
N LYS A 425 3.33 -12.31 -28.38
CA LYS A 425 3.74 -13.57 -27.73
C LYS A 425 5.26 -13.69 -27.72
N GLY A 426 5.82 -13.93 -26.53
CA GLY A 426 7.26 -14.03 -26.32
C GLY A 426 8.03 -12.70 -26.43
N LYS A 427 7.36 -11.57 -26.68
CA LYS A 427 7.96 -10.23 -26.63
C LYS A 427 7.73 -9.53 -25.29
N VAL A 428 6.74 -9.96 -24.51
CA VAL A 428 6.30 -9.27 -23.28
C VAL A 428 6.07 -10.28 -22.17
N LYS A 429 6.52 -9.93 -20.96
CA LYS A 429 6.23 -10.66 -19.72
C LYS A 429 5.57 -9.72 -18.73
N LEU A 430 4.34 -10.06 -18.35
CA LEU A 430 3.61 -9.36 -17.30
C LEU A 430 3.90 -10.00 -15.95
N GLY A 431 3.97 -9.19 -14.91
CA GLY A 431 4.15 -9.66 -13.55
C GLY A 431 3.71 -8.64 -12.51
N ARG A 432 3.92 -8.99 -11.25
CA ARG A 432 3.78 -8.07 -10.12
C ARG A 432 4.96 -8.22 -9.16
N VAL A 433 5.36 -7.12 -8.54
CA VAL A 433 6.43 -7.11 -7.54
C VAL A 433 5.84 -7.57 -6.20
N GLN A 434 6.35 -8.68 -5.64
CA GLN A 434 5.75 -9.36 -4.49
C GLN A 434 5.80 -8.54 -3.18
N ASP A 435 6.87 -7.77 -2.97
CA ASP A 435 7.12 -7.02 -1.74
C ASP A 435 6.65 -5.56 -1.81
N HIS A 436 5.97 -5.16 -2.91
CA HIS A 436 5.50 -3.78 -3.13
C HIS A 436 3.97 -3.73 -3.17
N PHE A 437 3.38 -3.38 -2.03
CA PHE A 437 1.94 -3.24 -1.86
C PHE A 437 1.52 -1.79 -2.05
N ILE A 438 0.53 -1.53 -2.89
CA ILE A 438 -0.13 -0.24 -3.08
C ILE A 438 -1.47 -0.32 -2.36
N PHE A 439 -1.58 0.33 -1.20
CA PHE A 439 -2.81 0.43 -0.43
C PHE A 439 -3.68 1.59 -0.94
N SER A 440 -4.98 1.38 -0.84
CA SER A 440 -6.02 2.39 -0.98
C SER A 440 -6.97 2.24 0.22
N VAL A 441 -7.11 3.32 0.98
CA VAL A 441 -7.90 3.36 2.22
C VAL A 441 -8.85 4.56 2.16
N GLU A 442 -10.12 4.26 1.99
CA GLU A 442 -11.21 5.22 1.93
C GLU A 442 -11.97 5.17 3.26
N SER A 443 -11.91 6.25 4.03
CA SER A 443 -12.59 6.35 5.32
C SER A 443 -14.07 6.73 5.13
N THR A 444 -14.94 6.21 6.00
CA THR A 444 -16.34 6.63 6.08
C THR A 444 -16.53 7.99 6.76
N GLY A 445 -15.45 8.64 7.22
CA GLY A 445 -15.46 10.03 7.69
C GLY A 445 -15.22 10.24 9.17
N GLN A 446 -15.37 9.19 9.99
CA GLN A 446 -15.19 9.28 11.45
C GLN A 446 -13.74 9.54 11.85
N TYR A 447 -12.79 8.98 11.11
CA TYR A 447 -11.35 9.19 11.32
C TYR A 447 -10.65 9.47 9.98
N PRO A 448 -9.59 10.28 9.95
CA PRO A 448 -8.77 10.40 8.76
C PRO A 448 -8.15 9.04 8.36
N SER A 449 -8.00 8.78 7.06
CA SER A 449 -7.49 7.50 6.53
C SER A 449 -6.11 7.14 7.10
N THR A 450 -5.21 8.12 7.26
CA THR A 450 -3.89 7.92 7.87
C THR A 450 -4.01 7.50 9.35
N ASN A 451 -4.97 8.05 10.09
CA ASN A 451 -5.22 7.66 11.48
C ASN A 451 -5.75 6.24 11.58
N LEU A 452 -6.58 5.80 10.62
CA LEU A 452 -7.08 4.41 10.57
C LEU A 452 -5.94 3.41 10.39
N VAL A 453 -4.97 3.70 9.52
CA VAL A 453 -3.78 2.85 9.33
C VAL A 453 -2.94 2.78 10.61
N LEU A 454 -2.78 3.90 11.32
CA LEU A 454 -2.09 3.89 12.61
C LEU A 454 -2.85 3.10 13.68
N LYS A 455 -4.18 3.21 13.72
CA LYS A 455 -5.03 2.45 14.63
C LYS A 455 -4.95 0.96 14.36
N SER A 456 -4.96 0.53 13.10
CA SER A 456 -4.86 -0.89 12.75
C SER A 456 -3.52 -1.49 13.18
N LEU A 457 -2.41 -0.75 13.01
CA LEU A 457 -1.10 -1.17 13.53
C LEU A 457 -1.08 -1.25 15.07
N LYS A 458 -1.75 -0.32 15.77
CA LYS A 458 -1.88 -0.36 17.23
C LYS A 458 -2.67 -1.60 17.67
N VAL A 459 -3.77 -1.93 17.00
CA VAL A 459 -4.57 -3.14 17.28
C VAL A 459 -3.72 -4.41 17.10
N LEU A 460 -2.98 -4.51 15.99
CA LEU A 460 -2.08 -5.65 15.75
C LEU A 460 -1.03 -5.79 16.87
N ASN A 461 -0.43 -4.69 17.30
CA ASN A 461 0.55 -4.67 18.38
C ASN A 461 -0.07 -5.06 19.73
N LEU A 462 -1.28 -4.59 20.03
CA LEU A 462 -2.02 -4.96 21.24
C LEU A 462 -2.30 -6.48 21.27
N LYS A 463 -2.70 -7.07 20.14
CA LYS A 463 -2.90 -8.52 20.03
C LYS A 463 -1.64 -9.32 20.31
N ALA A 464 -0.51 -8.92 19.71
CA ALA A 464 0.78 -9.57 19.95
C ALA A 464 1.23 -9.47 21.42
N ARG A 465 1.03 -8.30 22.05
CA ARG A 465 1.34 -8.11 23.48
C ARG A 465 0.43 -8.92 24.39
N HIS A 466 -0.85 -9.03 24.05
CA HIS A 466 -1.80 -9.81 24.82
C HIS A 466 -1.42 -11.29 24.83
N LEU A 467 -1.08 -11.84 23.64
CA LEU A 467 -0.59 -13.21 23.53
C LEU A 467 0.69 -13.43 24.33
N LYS A 468 1.64 -12.49 24.24
CA LYS A 468 2.88 -12.56 25.03
C LYS A 468 2.59 -12.61 26.54
N ARG A 469 1.73 -11.74 27.05
CA ARG A 469 1.35 -11.73 28.48
C ARG A 469 0.68 -13.03 28.90
N ALA A 470 -0.18 -13.59 28.05
CA ALA A 470 -0.83 -14.87 28.33
C ALA A 470 0.19 -16.02 28.42
N LEU A 471 1.21 -16.03 27.55
CA LEU A 471 2.32 -16.98 27.64
C LEU A 471 3.15 -16.79 28.92
N ASP A 472 3.49 -15.54 29.26
CA ASP A 472 4.25 -15.23 30.48
C ASP A 472 3.49 -15.70 31.75
N MET A 473 2.15 -15.63 31.75
CA MET A 473 1.31 -16.14 32.86
C MET A 473 1.29 -17.67 32.93
N LEU A 474 1.41 -18.38 31.81
CA LEU A 474 1.45 -19.84 31.78
C LEU A 474 2.81 -20.40 32.21
N GLU A 475 3.91 -19.70 31.88
CA GLU A 475 5.26 -20.12 32.26
C GLU A 475 5.63 -19.73 33.71
N GLY A 476 4.95 -18.73 34.27
CA GLY A 476 5.15 -18.25 35.64
C GLY A 476 4.22 -18.86 36.70
N GLY A 477 3.48 -19.92 36.37
CA GLY A 477 2.50 -20.60 37.22
C GLY A 477 2.91 -22.00 37.67
#